data_AF-A0A523H773-F1
#
_entry.id   AF-A0A523H773-F1
#
_cell.length_a   1.000
_cell.length_b   1.000
_cell.length_c   1.000
_cell.angle_alpha   90.00
_cell.angle_beta   90.00
_cell.angle_gamma   90.00
#
_symmetry.space_group_name_H-M   'P 1'
#
loop_
_entity.id
_entity.type
_entity.pdbx_description
1 polymer ?
#
loop_
_entity_poly.entity_id
_entity_poly.type
_entity_poly.pdbx_seq_one_letter_code
_entity_poly.pdbx_strand_id
1 'polypeptide(L)'
;MKLITPLLFATSLFMADTALAQTDVNRDIDVAKVYVQVVKEGYGTPAIYLKLANEYYFHYNYSEAKLWYEKVFETEKPTDKTILFRYKQSLKALKLKPEDNPYLAVSTTN
;
A
#
# COMPACT_ATOMS: atom_id res chain seq x y z
N MET A 1 -70.83 24.98 -31.36
CA MET A 1 -69.48 25.54 -31.20
C MET A 1 -68.90 24.97 -29.91
N LYS A 2 -67.73 24.32 -30.02
CA LYS A 2 -67.06 23.53 -28.97
C LYS A 2 -66.59 24.45 -27.83
N LEU A 3 -66.51 23.92 -26.61
CA LEU A 3 -65.37 24.11 -25.70
C LEU A 3 -65.49 23.12 -24.53
N ILE A 4 -64.74 22.02 -24.65
CA ILE A 4 -64.51 21.02 -23.61
C ILE A 4 -63.37 21.57 -22.75
N THR A 5 -63.63 21.80 -21.47
CA THR A 5 -62.63 22.23 -20.48
C THR A 5 -61.76 21.03 -20.11
N PRO A 6 -60.41 21.13 -20.13
CA PRO A 6 -59.56 19.96 -19.95
C PRO A 6 -59.41 19.58 -18.47
N LEU A 7 -59.49 18.27 -18.29
CA LEU A 7 -59.08 17.43 -17.17
C LEU A 7 -57.67 17.81 -16.65
N LEU A 8 -57.58 18.31 -15.41
CA LEU A 8 -56.32 18.42 -14.68
C LEU A 8 -55.94 17.02 -14.16
N PHE A 9 -55.11 16.31 -14.91
CA PHE A 9 -54.49 15.05 -14.48
C PHE A 9 -53.26 15.40 -13.64
N ALA A 10 -53.41 15.39 -12.31
CA ALA A 10 -52.32 15.58 -11.37
C ALA A 10 -51.44 14.31 -11.35
N THR A 11 -50.40 14.26 -12.18
CA THR A 11 -49.32 13.28 -11.98
C THR A 11 -48.40 13.82 -10.90
N SER A 12 -48.53 13.30 -9.68
CA SER A 12 -47.46 13.38 -8.69
C SER A 12 -46.23 12.67 -9.24
N LEU A 13 -45.19 13.43 -9.62
CA LEU A 13 -43.85 12.90 -9.79
C LEU A 13 -43.41 12.34 -8.43
N PHE A 14 -43.40 11.01 -8.28
CA PHE A 14 -42.53 10.39 -7.30
C PHE A 14 -41.09 10.56 -7.81
N MET A 15 -40.44 11.66 -7.44
CA MET A 15 -38.97 11.72 -7.51
C MET A 15 -38.44 10.81 -6.41
N ALA A 16 -37.97 9.61 -6.80
CA ALA A 16 -37.09 8.83 -5.94
C ALA A 16 -35.78 9.60 -5.85
N ASP A 17 -35.58 10.28 -4.72
CA ASP A 17 -34.33 10.95 -4.42
C ASP A 17 -33.28 9.85 -4.19
N THR A 18 -32.66 9.35 -5.25
CA THR A 18 -31.43 8.59 -5.12
C THR A 18 -30.37 9.59 -4.72
N ALA A 19 -30.27 9.87 -3.41
CA ALA A 19 -29.11 10.50 -2.83
C ALA A 19 -27.90 9.69 -3.32
N LEU A 20 -27.19 10.20 -4.33
CA LEU A 20 -25.94 9.65 -4.79
C LEU A 20 -25.02 9.73 -3.57
N ALA A 21 -24.78 8.61 -2.91
CA ALA A 21 -23.78 8.53 -1.86
C ALA A 21 -22.50 9.08 -2.47
N GLN A 22 -22.04 10.26 -2.00
CA GLN A 22 -20.75 10.78 -2.41
C GLN A 22 -19.72 9.73 -2.00
N THR A 23 -19.21 8.98 -2.96
CA THR A 23 -18.05 8.13 -2.73
C THR A 23 -16.92 9.06 -2.36
N ASP A 24 -16.53 9.02 -1.09
CA ASP A 24 -15.34 9.67 -0.60
C ASP A 24 -14.13 9.04 -1.29
N VAL A 25 -13.71 9.69 -2.37
CA VAL A 25 -12.54 9.31 -3.18
C VAL A 25 -11.21 9.60 -2.45
N ASN A 26 -11.25 10.27 -1.30
CA ASN A 26 -10.10 10.53 -0.43
C ASN A 26 -9.99 9.48 0.69
N ARG A 27 -10.50 8.26 0.49
CA ARG A 27 -10.12 7.17 1.36
C ARG A 27 -8.63 6.90 1.23
N ASP A 28 -7.90 7.14 2.31
CA ASP A 28 -6.54 6.67 2.49
C ASP A 28 -6.53 5.15 2.39
N ILE A 29 -6.25 4.63 1.19
CA ILE A 29 -6.04 3.20 1.00
C ILE A 29 -4.72 2.88 1.67
N ASP A 30 -4.78 2.04 2.70
CA ASP A 30 -3.60 1.45 3.32
C ASP A 30 -2.97 0.46 2.32
N VAL A 31 -2.06 0.98 1.50
CA VAL A 31 -1.40 0.23 0.43
C VAL A 31 -0.61 -0.95 1.02
N ALA A 32 -0.09 -0.80 2.24
CA ALA A 32 0.59 -1.88 2.95
C ALA A 32 -0.36 -3.07 3.18
N LYS A 33 -1.59 -2.84 3.64
CA LYS A 33 -2.58 -3.93 3.84
C LYS A 33 -2.87 -4.70 2.57
N VAL A 34 -3.05 -4.00 1.44
CA VAL A 34 -3.32 -4.64 0.15
C VAL A 34 -2.13 -5.52 -0.26
N TYR A 35 -0.91 -4.99 -0.20
CA TYR A 35 0.27 -5.77 -0.58
C TYR A 35 0.59 -6.92 0.39
N VAL A 36 0.34 -6.77 1.69
CA VAL A 36 0.44 -7.88 2.65
C VAL A 36 -0.52 -9.02 2.27
N GLN A 37 -1.74 -8.68 1.82
CA GLN A 37 -2.70 -9.69 1.38
C GLN A 37 -2.23 -10.44 0.13
N VAL A 38 -1.69 -9.72 -0.86
CA VAL A 38 -1.11 -10.32 -2.07
C VAL A 38 0.02 -11.31 -1.74
N VAL A 39 0.87 -10.98 -0.75
CA VAL A 39 1.92 -11.89 -0.28
C VAL A 39 1.32 -13.13 0.40
N LYS A 40 0.29 -12.96 1.25
CA LYS A 40 -0.40 -14.08 1.92
C LYS A 40 -1.07 -15.04 0.95
N GLU A 41 -1.53 -14.53 -0.18
CA GLU A 41 -2.13 -15.32 -1.27
C GLU A 41 -1.09 -16.06 -2.12
N GLY A 42 0.21 -15.88 -1.83
CA GLY A 42 1.31 -16.57 -2.52
C GLY A 42 1.85 -15.82 -3.73
N TYR A 43 1.39 -14.60 -4.00
CA TYR A 43 1.80 -13.77 -5.13
C TYR A 43 2.90 -12.76 -4.79
N GLY A 44 3.70 -13.04 -3.76
CA GLY A 44 4.81 -12.19 -3.35
C GLY A 44 5.94 -12.19 -4.39
N THR A 45 6.46 -11.00 -4.70
CA THR A 45 7.60 -10.79 -5.61
C THR A 45 8.62 -9.88 -4.95
N PRO A 46 9.91 -9.88 -5.39
CA PRO A 46 10.91 -8.96 -4.85
C PRO A 46 10.46 -7.50 -4.90
N ALA A 47 9.78 -7.11 -5.98
CA ALA A 47 9.22 -5.76 -6.14
C ALA A 47 8.11 -5.43 -5.13
N ILE A 48 7.23 -6.40 -4.81
CA ILE A 48 6.18 -6.23 -3.79
C ILE A 48 6.81 -6.12 -2.39
N TYR A 49 7.79 -6.98 -2.07
CA TYR A 49 8.51 -6.91 -0.80
C TYR A 49 9.24 -5.58 -0.63
N LEU A 50 9.87 -5.07 -1.69
CA LEU A 50 10.54 -3.78 -1.65
C LEU A 50 9.57 -2.61 -1.44
N LYS A 51 8.37 -2.67 -2.06
CA LYS A 51 7.31 -1.69 -1.82
C LYS A 51 6.88 -1.68 -0.36
N LEU A 52 6.61 -2.86 0.21
CA LEU A 52 6.26 -3.02 1.63
C LEU A 52 7.38 -2.50 2.55
N ALA A 53 8.63 -2.87 2.27
CA ALA A 53 9.77 -2.43 3.07
C ALA A 53 9.91 -0.91 3.11
N ASN A 54 9.77 -0.26 1.94
CA ASN A 54 9.84 1.20 1.84
C ASN A 54 8.67 1.89 2.54
N GLU A 55 7.44 1.38 2.37
CA GLU A 55 6.24 1.89 3.04
C GLU A 55 6.45 1.93 4.56
N TYR A 56 6.82 0.79 5.15
CA TYR A 56 7.09 0.70 6.58
C TYR A 56 8.29 1.54 7.02
N TYR A 57 9.34 1.64 6.20
CA TYR A 57 10.50 2.50 6.48
C TYR A 57 10.09 3.97 6.60
N PHE A 58 9.30 4.48 5.65
CA PHE A 58 8.84 5.87 5.65
C PHE A 58 7.84 6.16 6.76
N HIS A 59 7.14 5.13 7.25
CA HIS A 59 6.21 5.22 8.38
C HIS A 59 6.89 4.95 9.73
N TYR A 60 8.23 4.95 9.79
CA TYR A 60 9.03 4.70 10.99
C TYR A 60 8.80 3.32 11.64
N ASN A 61 8.13 2.40 10.94
CA ASN A 61 7.96 1.02 11.39
C ASN A 61 9.16 0.17 10.94
N TYR A 62 10.29 0.38 11.61
CA TYR A 62 11.56 -0.24 11.24
C TYR A 62 11.58 -1.76 11.44
N SER A 63 10.73 -2.29 12.33
CA SER A 63 10.59 -3.73 12.55
C SER A 63 10.03 -4.41 11.29
N GLU A 64 8.94 -3.89 10.75
CA GLU A 64 8.35 -4.38 9.51
C GLU A 64 9.27 -4.09 8.32
N ALA A 65 9.85 -2.89 8.25
CA ALA A 65 10.79 -2.55 7.17
C ALA A 65 11.95 -3.56 7.08
N LYS A 66 12.56 -3.92 8.22
CA LYS A 66 13.61 -4.94 8.31
C LYS A 66 13.12 -6.27 7.71
N LEU A 67 11.97 -6.77 8.16
CA LEU A 67 11.40 -8.04 7.71
C LEU A 67 11.24 -8.07 6.19
N TRP A 68 10.65 -7.02 5.62
CA TRP A 68 10.40 -6.97 4.17
C TRP A 68 11.67 -6.76 3.35
N TYR A 69 12.65 -6.00 3.85
CA TYR A 69 13.97 -5.92 3.19
C TYR A 69 14.68 -7.27 3.17
N GLU A 70 14.65 -8.03 4.27
CA GLU A 70 15.24 -9.38 4.29
C GLU A 70 14.53 -10.31 3.30
N LYS A 71 13.20 -10.19 3.12
CA LYS A 71 12.47 -10.90 2.05
C LYS A 71 12.94 -10.55 0.64
N VAL A 72 13.27 -9.29 0.37
CA VAL A 72 13.92 -8.92 -0.90
C VAL A 72 15.24 -9.68 -1.04
N PHE A 73 16.06 -9.68 0.01
CA PHE A 73 17.41 -10.26 -0.04
C PHE A 73 17.45 -11.80 -0.07
N GLU A 74 16.38 -12.46 0.39
CA GLU A 74 16.16 -13.90 0.18
C GLU A 74 15.96 -14.23 -1.31
N THR A 75 15.39 -13.30 -2.08
CA THR A 75 15.05 -13.52 -3.50
C THR A 75 16.11 -13.02 -4.48
N GLU A 76 16.84 -11.97 -4.13
CA GLU A 76 17.86 -11.36 -4.99
C GLU A 76 19.00 -10.74 -4.18
N LYS A 77 20.21 -10.71 -4.75
CA LYS A 77 21.34 -10.11 -4.06
C LYS A 77 21.18 -8.58 -4.02
N PRO A 78 21.32 -7.92 -2.85
CA PRO A 78 21.18 -6.48 -2.79
C PRO A 78 22.36 -5.77 -3.47
N THR A 79 22.06 -5.02 -4.53
CA THR A 79 23.03 -4.22 -5.28
C THR A 79 22.77 -2.71 -5.18
N ASP A 80 21.52 -2.31 -4.97
CA ASP A 80 21.15 -0.90 -4.82
C ASP A 80 21.59 -0.35 -3.46
N LYS A 81 22.47 0.65 -3.51
CA LYS A 81 23.00 1.35 -2.34
C LYS A 81 21.92 2.03 -1.50
N THR A 82 20.83 2.49 -2.12
CA THR A 82 19.69 3.13 -1.44
C THR A 82 18.93 2.11 -0.60
N ILE A 83 18.68 0.93 -1.14
CA ILE A 83 18.01 -0.17 -0.43
C ILE A 83 18.87 -0.60 0.75
N LEU A 84 20.17 -0.84 0.51
CA LEU A 84 21.13 -1.18 1.56
C LEU A 84 21.21 -0.10 2.65
N PHE A 85 21.18 1.17 2.27
CA PHE A 85 21.19 2.29 3.22
C PHE A 85 19.95 2.28 4.12
N ARG A 86 18.74 2.21 3.55
CA ARG A 86 17.48 2.21 4.32
C ARG A 86 17.38 0.98 5.22
N TYR A 87 17.86 -0.16 4.76
CA TYR A 87 17.95 -1.35 5.57
C TYR A 87 18.91 -1.16 6.77
N LYS A 88 20.12 -0.63 6.54
CA LYS A 88 21.07 -0.28 7.62
C LYS A 88 20.47 0.70 8.63
N GLN A 89 19.72 1.70 8.16
CA GLN A 89 19.03 2.64 9.05
C GLN A 89 17.96 1.94 9.89
N SER A 90 17.19 1.03 9.30
CA SER A 90 16.19 0.22 10.02
C SER A 90 16.83 -0.61 11.13
N LEU A 91 17.96 -1.27 10.83
CA LEU A 91 18.73 -2.03 11.84
C LEU A 91 19.21 -1.12 12.99
N LYS A 92 19.78 0.04 12.66
CA LYS A 92 20.24 1.02 13.67
C LYS A 92 19.10 1.52 14.56
N ALA A 93 17.94 1.82 14.00
CA ALA A 93 16.77 2.25 14.76
C ALA A 93 16.28 1.17 15.73
N LEU A 94 16.44 -0.11 15.36
CA LEU A 94 16.16 -1.27 16.21
C LEU A 94 17.32 -1.63 17.17
N LYS A 95 18.41 -0.85 17.19
CA LYS A 95 19.64 -1.12 17.97
C LYS A 95 20.30 -2.46 17.61
N LEU A 96 20.08 -2.93 16.39
CA LEU A 96 20.76 -4.09 15.82
C LEU A 96 22.05 -3.64 15.13
N LYS A 97 23.09 -4.45 15.23
CA LYS A 97 24.39 -4.17 14.59
C LYS A 97 24.34 -4.59 13.12
N PRO A 98 24.51 -3.66 12.15
CA PRO A 98 24.48 -4.00 10.73
C PRO A 98 25.57 -4.99 10.30
N GLU A 99 26.72 -4.96 10.97
CA GLU A 99 27.86 -5.85 10.74
C GLU A 99 27.54 -7.33 11.02
N ASP A 100 26.61 -7.62 11.93
CA ASP A 100 26.19 -8.98 12.25
C ASP A 100 25.22 -9.54 11.20
N ASN A 101 24.80 -8.73 10.22
CA ASN A 101 23.77 -9.12 9.26
C ASN A 101 24.37 -9.78 8.00
N PRO A 102 23.93 -11.00 7.63
CA PRO A 102 24.52 -11.76 6.53
C PRO A 102 24.40 -11.06 5.17
N TYR A 103 23.35 -10.27 4.94
CA TYR A 103 23.14 -9.58 3.67
C TYR A 103 24.06 -8.37 3.47
N LEU A 104 24.60 -7.82 4.56
CA LEU A 104 25.46 -6.63 4.55
C LEU A 104 26.96 -6.99 4.53
N ALA A 105 27.35 -8.13 5.10
CA ALA A 105 28.72 -8.61 5.08
C ALA A 105 29.23 -8.94 3.65
N VAL A 106 28.32 -9.36 2.77
CA VAL A 106 28.64 -9.76 1.38
C VAL A 106 28.80 -8.55 0.44
N SER A 107 28.33 -7.37 0.82
CA SER A 107 28.34 -6.17 -0.05
C SER A 107 29.57 -5.27 0.13
N THR A 108 30.47 -5.57 1.08
CA THR A 108 31.69 -4.78 1.38
C THR A 108 32.96 -5.28 0.70
N THR A 109 32.90 -6.38 -0.05
CA THR A 109 34.02 -6.89 -0.86
C THR A 109 33.79 -6.52 -2.31
N ASN A 110 34.20 -5.31 -2.74
CA ASN A 110 34.43 -4.91 -4.13
C ASN A 110 35.24 -3.60 -4.14
#